data_AF-A0A3D2WD90-F1
#
_entry.id   AF-A0A3D2WD90-F1
#
_cell.length_a   1.000
_cell.length_b   1.000
_cell.length_c   1.000
_cell.angle_alpha   90.00
_cell.angle_beta   90.00
_cell.angle_gamma   90.00
#
_symmetry.space_group_name_H-M   'P 1'
#
loop_
_entity.id
_entity.type
_entity.pdbx_description
1 polymer ?
#
loop_
_entity_poly.entity_id
_entity_poly.type
_entity_poly.pdbx_seq_one_letter_code
_entity_poly.pdbx_strand_id
1 'polypeptide(L)' 'MLTCVLIPDGVDDAVVRKRLLDEYRIEIVGGFGPLQGKAWRIGLMGYSCQERHIHYLISALREILGR' A
#
# COMPACT_ATOMS: atom_id res chain seq x y z
N MET A 1 2.60 -11.87 -8.14
CA MET A 1 3.69 -11.68 -7.16
C MET A 1 3.18 -10.84 -5.98
N LEU A 2 3.66 -11.10 -4.77
CA LEU A 2 3.32 -10.32 -3.57
C LEU A 2 4.62 -9.71 -3.01
N THR A 3 4.61 -8.41 -2.74
CA THR A 3 5.75 -7.70 -2.16
C THR A 3 5.38 -7.21 -0.76
N CYS A 4 6.22 -7.51 0.23
CA CYS A 4 6.10 -6.94 1.57
C CYS A 4 6.94 -5.67 1.68
N VAL A 5 6.34 -4.59 2.15
CA VAL A 5 6.97 -3.27 2.33
C VAL A 5 6.83 -2.86 3.78
N LEU A 6 7.91 -2.43 4.43
CA LEU A 6 7.85 -1.95 5.81
C LEU A 6 7.13 -0.60 5.86
N ILE A 7 6.29 -0.44 6.87
CA ILE A 7 5.60 0.82 7.14
C ILE A 7 6.63 1.79 7.74
N PRO A 8 6.76 3.02 7.22
CA PRO A 8 7.66 4.00 7.79
C PRO A 8 7.27 4.37 9.23
N ASP A 9 8.25 4.75 10.05
CA ASP A 9 8.01 5.17 11.42
C ASP A 9 7.03 6.36 11.48
N GLY A 10 6.10 6.30 12.43
CA GLY A 10 5.07 7.32 12.64
C GLY A 10 3.88 7.26 11.67
N VAL A 11 3.84 6.29 10.77
CA VAL A 11 2.71 6.08 9.84
C VAL A 11 1.73 5.05 10.41
N ASP A 12 0.44 5.39 10.41
CA ASP A 12 -0.63 4.47 10.80
C ASP A 12 -1.07 3.61 9.59
N ASP A 13 -0.96 2.29 9.72
CA ASP A 13 -1.39 1.31 8.70
C ASP A 13 -2.84 1.53 8.24
N ALA A 14 -3.77 1.54 9.20
CA ALA A 14 -5.19 1.52 8.91
C ALA A 14 -5.63 2.82 8.22
N VAL A 15 -5.07 3.96 8.65
CA VAL A 15 -5.33 5.26 8.03
C VAL A 15 -4.86 5.28 6.57
N VAL A 16 -3.62 4.85 6.30
CA VAL A 16 -3.09 4.84 4.92
C VAL A 16 -3.89 3.90 4.03
N ARG A 17 -4.18 2.67 4.48
CA ARG A 17 -4.95 1.70 3.70
C ARG A 17 -6.36 2.21 3.39
N LYS A 18 -7.01 2.86 4.38
CA LYS A 18 -8.32 3.47 4.18
C LYS A 18 -8.27 4.58 3.13
N ARG A 19 -7.30 5.49 3.22
CA ARG A 19 -7.14 6.58 2.24
C ARG A 19 -6.84 6.05 0.83
N LEU A 20 -5.98 5.05 0.68
CA LEU A 20 -5.72 4.41 -0.61
C LEU A 20 -6.99 3.84 -1.24
N LEU A 21 -7.84 3.19 -0.45
CA LEU A 21 -9.09 2.61 -0.93
C LEU A 21 -10.14 3.69 -1.27
N ASP A 22 -10.33 4.66 -0.39
CA ASP A 22 -11.39 5.67 -0.49
C ASP A 22 -11.06 6.72 -1.57
N GLU A 23 -9.83 7.23 -1.61
CA GLU A 23 -9.40 8.32 -2.49
C GLU A 23 -8.92 7.80 -3.85
N TYR A 24 -8.21 6.67 -3.89
CA TYR A 24 -7.53 6.19 -5.10
C TYR A 24 -8.10 4.89 -5.67
N ARG A 25 -9.04 4.25 -4.98
CA ARG A 25 -9.58 2.91 -5.32
C ARG A 25 -8.49 1.82 -5.37
N ILE A 26 -7.45 1.98 -4.54
CA ILE A 26 -6.36 1.03 -4.44
C ILE A 26 -6.48 0.24 -3.14
N GLU A 27 -6.59 -1.08 -3.26
CA GLU A 27 -6.58 -1.97 -2.12
C GLU A 27 -5.18 -2.57 -1.91
N ILE A 28 -4.65 -2.39 -0.70
CA ILE A 28 -3.47 -3.11 -0.21
C ILE A 28 -3.81 -3.81 1.10
N VAL A 29 -3.06 -4.85 1.42
CA VAL A 29 -3.32 -5.66 2.62
C VAL A 29 -2.27 -5.33 3.68
N GLY A 30 -2.68 -5.24 4.95
CA GLY A 30 -1.74 -5.12 6.06
C GLY A 30 -0.94 -6.41 6.30
N GLY A 31 0.11 -6.32 7.11
CA GLY A 31 0.84 -7.46 7.61
C GLY A 31 -0.01 -8.32 8.55
N PHE A 32 0.44 -9.54 8.82
CA PHE A 32 -0.22 -10.48 9.73
C PHE A 32 0.78 -11.03 10.75
N GLY A 33 0.28 -11.50 11.90
CA GLY A 33 1.11 -12.05 12.96
C GLY A 33 2.20 -11.07 13.41
N PRO A 34 3.50 -11.46 13.39
CA PRO A 34 4.60 -10.57 13.80
C PRO A 34 4.73 -9.26 13.01
N LEU A 35 4.14 -9.20 11.80
CA LEU A 35 4.18 -8.06 10.89
C LEU A 35 2.90 -7.21 10.93
N GLN A 36 1.93 -7.56 11.76
CA GLN A 36 0.70 -6.78 11.92
C GLN A 36 1.04 -5.34 12.34
N GLY A 37 0.56 -4.36 11.57
CA GLY A 37 0.85 -2.93 11.79
C GLY A 37 2.29 -2.50 11.47
N LYS A 38 3.15 -3.39 10.94
CA LYS A 38 4.56 -3.09 10.63
C LYS A 38 4.90 -3.17 9.15
N ALA A 39 4.11 -3.89 8.37
CA ALA A 39 4.33 -4.04 6.94
C ALA A 39 3.02 -3.97 6.16
N TRP A 40 3.10 -3.51 4.92
CA TRP A 40 2.09 -3.70 3.89
C TRP A 40 2.45 -4.83 2.97
N ARG A 41 1.43 -5.43 2.36
CA ARG A 41 1.50 -6.45 1.34
C ARG A 41 0.86 -5.91 0.08
N ILE A 42 1.68 -5.66 -0.93
CA ILE A 42 1.27 -5.14 -2.23
C ILE A 42 1.19 -6.32 -3.20
N GLY A 43 -0.02 -6.60 -3.67
CA GLY A 43 -0.29 -7.70 -4.62
C GLY A 43 -0.31 -7.21 -6.06
N LEU A 44 0.56 -7.77 -6.90
CA LEU A 44 0.55 -7.59 -8.35
C LEU A 44 0.13 -8.90 -9.00
N MET A 45 -1.13 -8.99 -9.38
CA MET A 45 -1.77 -10.23 -9.82
C MET A 45 -2.69 -9.95 -11.01
N GLY A 46 -2.55 -10.76 -12.06
CA GLY A 46 -3.36 -10.64 -13.27
C GLY A 46 -3.28 -9.25 -13.90
N TYR A 47 -4.43 -8.63 -14.16
CA TYR A 47 -4.54 -7.33 -14.82
C TYR A 47 -3.84 -6.20 -14.06
N SER A 48 -3.66 -6.29 -12.74
CA SER A 48 -2.99 -5.23 -11.97
C SER A 48 -1.49 -5.18 -12.22
N CYS A 49 -0.88 -6.21 -12.82
CA CYS A 49 0.55 -6.30 -13.12
C CYS A 49 0.95 -5.45 -14.34
N GLN A 50 0.68 -4.15 -14.29
CA GLN A 50 0.98 -3.20 -15.35
C GLN A 50 1.69 -1.98 -14.76
N GLU A 51 2.70 -1.49 -15.45
CA GLU A 51 3.58 -0.43 -14.96
C GLU A 51 2.81 0.82 -14.50
N ARG A 52 1.77 1.22 -15.26
CA ARG A 52 0.90 2.36 -14.88
C ARG A 52 0.24 2.20 -13.50
N HIS A 53 -0.15 0.98 -13.11
CA HIS A 53 -0.81 0.76 -11.81
C HIS A 53 0.22 0.85 -10.67
N ILE A 54 1.47 0.47 -10.93
CA ILE A 54 2.58 0.63 -9.99
C ILE A 54 2.87 2.12 -9.78
N HIS A 55 3.03 2.86 -10.88
CA HIS A 55 3.28 4.30 -10.80
C HIS A 55 2.13 5.04 -10.11
N TYR A 56 0.88 4.61 -10.37
CA TYR A 56 -0.29 5.16 -9.70
C TYR A 56 -0.29 4.89 -8.19
N LEU A 57 -0.01 3.65 -7.76
CA LEU A 57 0.14 3.31 -6.33
C LEU A 57 1.27 4.11 -5.66
N ILE A 58 2.44 4.20 -6.29
CA ILE A 58 3.58 4.94 -5.74
C ILE A 58 3.23 6.43 -5.59
N SER A 59 2.53 7.01 -6.57
CA SER A 59 2.11 8.42 -6.54
C SER A 59 1.09 8.67 -5.43
N ALA A 60 0.11 7.79 -5.27
CA ALA A 60 -0.87 7.86 -4.19
C ALA A 60 -0.22 7.74 -2.80
N LEU A 61 0.72 6.81 -2.63
CA LEU A 61 1.49 6.69 -1.39
C LEU A 61 2.33 7.95 -1.12
N ARG A 62 2.94 8.55 -2.14
CA ARG A 62 3.69 9.80 -2.03
C ARG A 62 2.83 10.93 -1.45
N GLU A 63 1.63 11.09 -2.01
CA GLU A 63 0.69 12.13 -1.60
C GLU A 63 0.15 11.89 -0.18
N ILE A 64 -0.24 10.65 0.13
CA ILE A 64 -0.77 10.30 1.47
C ILE A 64 0.28 10.48 2.55
N LEU A 65 1.54 10.11 2.28
CA LEU A 65 2.64 10.19 3.23
C LEU A 65 3.31 11.57 3.30
N GLY A 66 3.00 12.48 2.37
CA GLY A 66 3.57 13.82 2.32
C GLY A 66 5.07 13.86 2.05
N ARG A 67 5.60 12.91 1.27
CA ARG A 67 7.03 12.76 0.90
C ARG A 67 7.11 12.26 -0.53
#